data_AF-B7FJY4-F1
#
_entry.id   AF-B7FJY4-F1
#
_cell.length_a   1.000
_cell.length_b   1.000
_cell.length_c   1.000
_cell.angle_alpha   90.00
_cell.angle_beta   90.00
_cell.angle_gamma   90.00
#
_symmetry.space_group_name_H-M   'P 1'
#
loop_
_entity.id
_entity.type
_entity.pdbx_description
1 polymer ?
#
loop_
_entity_poly.entity_id
_entity_poly.type
_entity_poly.pdbx_seq_one_letter_code
_entity_poly.pdbx_strand_id
1 'polypeptide(L)'
;MATNENLPPNVIRQLAKELKNLDETPPEGIKVVVNDDDFSTIFADIEGPAATPYESGVFRMKLKLSHDFPHSPPKGYFLTKIFHPNIANSGEICVNALKKDWNPSLGLRHILIVVRCLLIEPFPESALNELAGKLLLENYEEYARHARLLTGIHAKPKPKFKSGAITESTTALNVDQTNTSVLNSDIKTMPSGAALPPLSLPLTTGARGTGQDQAVVGVLTESSANVLC
;
A
#
# COMPACT_ATOMS: atom_id res chain seq x y z
N MET A 1 -26.55 0.98 -0.26
CA MET A 1 -27.16 0.06 0.72
C MET A 1 -26.08 -0.88 1.20
N ALA A 2 -25.68 -0.80 2.47
CA ALA A 2 -24.73 -1.76 3.04
C ALA A 2 -25.50 -3.07 3.27
N THR A 3 -25.09 -4.14 2.60
CA THR A 3 -25.53 -5.49 2.93
C THR A 3 -24.93 -5.81 4.29
N ASN A 4 -25.71 -5.63 5.35
CA ASN A 4 -25.37 -6.12 6.67
C ASN A 4 -25.47 -7.65 6.61
N GLU A 5 -24.40 -8.28 6.12
CA GLU A 5 -24.29 -9.73 6.02
C GLU A 5 -24.08 -10.27 7.44
N ASN A 6 -25.16 -10.73 8.07
CA ASN A 6 -25.08 -11.30 9.42
C ASN A 6 -24.23 -12.59 9.39
N LEU A 7 -23.06 -12.54 10.03
CA LEU A 7 -22.20 -13.70 10.23
C LEU A 7 -22.86 -14.73 11.17
N PRO A 8 -22.57 -16.03 11.02
CA PRO A 8 -23.07 -17.05 11.93
C PRO A 8 -22.68 -16.79 13.41
N PRO A 9 -23.54 -17.06 14.40
CA PRO A 9 -23.26 -16.73 15.81
C PRO A 9 -22.02 -17.40 16.42
N ASN A 10 -21.66 -18.58 15.91
CA ASN A 10 -20.42 -19.27 16.27
C ASN A 10 -19.18 -18.53 15.74
N VAL A 11 -19.26 -18.01 14.51
CA VAL A 11 -18.20 -17.22 13.88
C VAL A 11 -18.01 -15.90 14.62
N ILE A 12 -19.08 -15.20 14.99
CA ILE A 12 -19.00 -13.95 15.78
C ILE A 12 -18.30 -14.19 17.13
N ARG A 13 -18.64 -15.26 17.84
CA ARG A 13 -17.97 -15.61 19.12
C ARG A 13 -16.48 -15.92 18.93
N GLN A 14 -16.12 -16.56 17.83
CA GLN A 14 -14.72 -16.84 17.49
C GLN A 14 -13.97 -15.55 17.16
N LEU A 15 -14.55 -14.67 16.34
CA LEU A 15 -13.99 -13.37 15.98
C LEU A 15 -13.76 -12.47 17.19
N ALA A 16 -14.71 -12.40 18.12
CA ALA A 16 -14.55 -11.64 19.35
C ALA A 16 -13.34 -12.11 20.18
N LYS A 17 -13.11 -13.43 20.25
CA LYS A 17 -11.92 -13.99 20.90
C LYS A 17 -10.64 -13.66 20.14
N GLU A 18 -10.66 -13.75 18.82
CA GLU A 18 -9.50 -13.43 17.97
C GLU A 18 -9.13 -11.96 18.03
N LEU A 19 -10.10 -11.04 17.96
CA LEU A 19 -9.88 -9.60 18.07
C LEU A 19 -9.30 -9.24 19.44
N LYS A 20 -9.84 -9.83 20.51
CA LYS A 20 -9.27 -9.66 21.85
C LYS A 20 -7.82 -10.16 21.92
N ASN A 21 -7.53 -11.33 21.36
CA ASN A 21 -6.17 -11.87 21.32
C ASN A 21 -5.20 -11.02 20.47
N LEU A 22 -5.69 -10.40 19.39
CA LEU A 22 -4.92 -9.48 18.55
C LEU A 22 -4.66 -8.14 19.23
N ASP A 23 -5.55 -7.69 20.12
CA ASP A 23 -5.35 -6.49 20.92
C ASP A 23 -4.40 -6.74 22.11
N GLU A 24 -4.53 -7.88 22.78
CA GLU A 24 -3.67 -8.28 23.92
C GLU A 24 -2.26 -8.70 23.47
N THR A 25 -2.15 -9.39 22.34
CA THR A 25 -0.86 -9.88 21.80
C THR A 25 -0.78 -9.56 20.31
N PRO A 26 -0.56 -8.28 19.95
CA PRO A 26 -0.47 -7.87 18.55
C PRO A 26 0.73 -8.53 17.87
N PRO A 27 0.60 -9.00 16.61
CA PRO A 27 1.76 -9.37 15.81
C PRO A 27 2.68 -8.16 15.59
N GLU A 28 3.95 -8.43 15.26
CA GLU A 28 4.93 -7.38 14.98
C GLU A 28 4.46 -6.44 13.86
N GLY A 29 4.47 -5.14 14.14
CA GLY A 29 4.08 -4.12 13.17
C GLY A 29 2.60 -4.17 12.77
N ILE A 30 1.73 -4.86 13.52
CA ILE A 30 0.31 -4.97 13.21
C ILE A 30 -0.51 -4.53 14.42
N LYS A 31 -1.41 -3.56 14.21
CA LYS A 31 -2.36 -3.12 15.23
C LYS A 31 -3.79 -3.19 14.73
N VAL A 32 -4.62 -4.00 15.38
CA VAL A 32 -6.04 -4.08 15.07
C VAL A 32 -6.80 -2.96 15.80
N VAL A 33 -7.85 -2.44 15.18
CA VAL A 33 -8.82 -1.56 15.83
C VAL A 33 -10.05 -2.39 16.10
N VAL A 34 -10.28 -2.65 17.39
CA VAL A 34 -11.46 -3.37 17.86
C VAL A 34 -12.66 -2.44 17.78
N ASN A 35 -13.70 -2.89 17.07
CA ASN A 35 -15.01 -2.25 17.06
C ASN A 35 -16.04 -3.31 17.49
N ASP A 36 -16.72 -3.05 18.60
CA ASP A 36 -17.69 -4.00 19.17
C ASP A 36 -19.05 -3.95 18.46
N ASP A 37 -19.30 -2.90 17.67
CA ASP A 37 -20.59 -2.66 17.01
C ASP A 37 -20.73 -3.38 15.66
N ASP A 38 -19.62 -3.62 14.96
CA ASP A 38 -19.62 -4.21 13.61
C ASP A 38 -18.46 -5.20 13.39
N PHE A 39 -18.80 -6.49 13.42
CA PHE A 39 -17.87 -7.59 13.13
C PHE A 39 -17.72 -7.88 11.62
N SER A 40 -18.53 -7.25 10.75
CA SER A 40 -18.43 -7.45 9.30
C SER A 40 -17.21 -6.75 8.70
N THR A 41 -16.73 -5.69 9.36
CA THR A 41 -15.59 -4.90 8.92
C THR A 41 -14.56 -4.72 10.03
N ILE A 42 -13.38 -5.30 9.85
CA ILE A 42 -12.27 -5.19 10.80
C ILE A 42 -11.25 -4.20 10.26
N PHE A 43 -10.80 -3.25 11.10
CA PHE A 43 -9.77 -2.29 10.71
C PHE A 43 -8.42 -2.66 11.34
N ALA A 44 -7.34 -2.42 10.60
CA ALA A 44 -5.98 -2.64 11.10
C ALA A 44 -5.02 -1.56 10.56
N ASP A 45 -3.99 -1.27 11.33
CA ASP A 45 -2.79 -0.55 10.91
C ASP A 45 -1.65 -1.55 10.72
N ILE A 46 -1.01 -1.49 9.55
CA ILE A 46 0.17 -2.29 9.21
C ILE A 46 1.36 -1.34 9.11
N GLU A 47 2.38 -1.56 9.93
CA GLU A 47 3.66 -0.90 9.80
C GLU A 47 4.43 -1.50 8.62
N GLY A 48 4.95 -0.63 7.76
CA GLY A 48 5.75 -1.01 6.62
C GLY A 48 7.03 -1.72 7.10
N PRO A 49 7.29 -2.96 6.63
CA PRO A 49 8.46 -3.72 7.05
C PRO A 49 9.78 -2.98 6.73
N ALA A 50 10.79 -3.19 7.57
CA ALA A 50 12.13 -2.66 7.35
C ALA A 50 12.74 -3.21 6.06
N ALA A 51 13.65 -2.45 5.44
CA ALA A 51 14.28 -2.79 4.17
C ALA A 51 13.31 -2.96 2.99
N THR A 52 12.11 -2.36 3.09
CA THR A 52 11.16 -2.26 1.99
C THR A 52 10.91 -0.80 1.63
N PRO A 53 10.38 -0.50 0.43
CA PRO A 53 9.95 0.86 0.08
C PRO A 53 8.83 1.43 0.96
N TYR A 54 8.25 0.59 1.83
CA TYR A 54 7.16 0.92 2.74
C TYR A 54 7.64 1.25 4.15
N GLU A 55 8.93 1.07 4.45
CA GLU A 55 9.53 1.29 5.75
C GLU A 55 9.13 2.66 6.36
N SER A 56 8.94 2.66 7.68
CA SER A 56 8.47 3.82 8.46
C SER A 56 7.06 4.33 8.11
N GLY A 57 6.37 3.69 7.16
CA GLY A 57 4.96 3.95 6.85
C GLY A 57 4.02 3.18 7.79
N VAL A 58 2.86 3.77 8.07
CA VAL A 58 1.73 3.11 8.73
C VAL A 58 0.54 3.12 7.77
N PHE A 59 0.11 1.93 7.38
CA PHE A 59 -0.91 1.71 6.38
C PHE A 59 -2.21 1.25 7.05
N ARG A 60 -3.22 2.11 7.04
CA ARG A 60 -4.56 1.73 7.48
C ARG A 60 -5.19 0.85 6.41
N MET A 61 -5.74 -0.28 6.82
CA MET A 61 -6.53 -1.17 5.98
C MET A 61 -7.83 -1.60 6.68
N LYS A 62 -8.71 -2.22 5.90
CA LYS A 62 -9.90 -2.92 6.40
C LYS A 62 -10.01 -4.31 5.78
N LEU A 63 -10.51 -5.25 6.54
CA LEU A 63 -10.95 -6.57 6.11
C LEU A 63 -12.47 -6.59 6.15
N LYS A 64 -13.10 -7.01 5.04
CA LYS A 64 -14.54 -7.23 4.95
C LYS A 64 -14.82 -8.72 4.93
N LEU A 65 -15.57 -9.18 5.93
CA LEU A 65 -15.98 -10.56 6.06
C LEU A 65 -17.27 -10.75 5.25
N SER A 66 -17.30 -11.76 4.37
CA SER A 66 -18.51 -12.17 3.65
C SER A 66 -19.32 -13.17 4.47
N HIS A 67 -20.55 -13.47 4.06
CA HIS A 67 -21.36 -14.54 4.65
C HIS A 67 -20.68 -15.92 4.62
N ASP A 68 -19.75 -16.12 3.68
CA ASP A 68 -19.03 -17.39 3.51
C ASP A 68 -17.80 -17.50 4.44
N PHE A 69 -17.46 -16.47 5.21
CA PHE A 69 -16.37 -16.55 6.18
C PHE A 69 -16.72 -17.54 7.31
N PRO A 70 -15.80 -18.45 7.71
CA PRO A 70 -14.38 -18.56 7.33
C PRO A 70 -14.06 -19.51 6.17
N HIS A 71 -15.04 -20.07 5.45
CA HIS A 71 -14.77 -20.95 4.30
C HIS A 71 -13.98 -20.21 3.20
N SER A 72 -14.36 -18.97 2.92
CA SER A 72 -13.57 -18.04 2.11
C SER A 72 -12.83 -17.02 2.98
N PRO A 73 -11.63 -16.56 2.56
CA PRO A 73 -10.92 -15.51 3.27
C PRO A 73 -11.67 -14.17 3.17
N PRO A 74 -11.46 -13.24 4.11
CA PRO A 74 -12.03 -11.90 4.03
C PRO A 74 -11.43 -11.12 2.85
N LYS A 75 -12.17 -10.15 2.33
CA LYS A 75 -11.66 -9.21 1.31
C LYS A 75 -10.88 -8.09 1.98
N GLY A 76 -9.64 -7.87 1.54
CA GLY A 76 -8.79 -6.81 2.07
C GLY A 76 -8.80 -5.53 1.24
N TYR A 77 -8.79 -4.38 1.91
CA TYR A 77 -8.69 -3.06 1.27
C TYR A 77 -7.76 -2.14 2.06
N PHE A 78 -6.72 -1.62 1.42
CA PHE A 78 -5.95 -0.49 1.96
C PHE A 78 -6.77 0.80 1.87
N LEU A 79 -6.87 1.51 3.00
CA LEU A 79 -7.43 2.86 3.08
C LEU A 79 -6.35 3.92 2.85
N THR A 80 -5.12 3.64 3.31
CA THR A 80 -3.94 4.41 2.96
C THR A 80 -3.54 4.12 1.52
N LYS A 81 -3.38 5.14 0.69
CA LYS A 81 -2.89 4.97 -0.70
C LYS A 81 -1.48 4.38 -0.69
N ILE A 82 -1.26 3.39 -1.55
CA ILE A 82 -0.01 2.64 -1.65
C ILE A 82 0.29 2.31 -3.12
N PHE A 83 1.56 2.34 -3.50
CA PHE A 83 2.01 1.89 -4.82
C PHE A 83 2.55 0.47 -4.70
N HIS A 84 1.75 -0.54 -5.07
CA HIS A 84 2.08 -1.94 -4.85
C HIS A 84 1.48 -2.81 -5.97
N PRO A 85 2.17 -3.85 -6.48
CA PRO A 85 1.68 -4.70 -7.57
C PRO A 85 0.32 -5.33 -7.28
N ASN A 86 0.15 -5.95 -6.12
CA ASN A 86 -1.07 -6.67 -5.75
C ASN A 86 -2.18 -5.82 -5.12
N ILE A 87 -2.07 -4.48 -5.17
CA ILE A 87 -3.06 -3.57 -4.59
C ILE A 87 -3.56 -2.63 -5.69
N ALA A 88 -4.87 -2.68 -5.96
CA ALA A 88 -5.50 -1.82 -6.94
C ALA A 88 -5.50 -0.35 -6.48
N ASN A 89 -5.72 0.58 -7.42
CA ASN A 89 -5.86 2.01 -7.10
C ASN A 89 -7.05 2.31 -6.15
N SER A 90 -8.05 1.43 -6.11
CA SER A 90 -9.17 1.46 -5.16
C SER A 90 -8.80 1.03 -3.73
N GLY A 91 -7.58 0.49 -3.55
CA GLY A 91 -7.09 -0.11 -2.33
C GLY A 91 -7.35 -1.62 -2.21
N GLU A 92 -8.11 -2.22 -3.13
CA GLU A 92 -8.41 -3.66 -3.08
C GLU A 92 -7.15 -4.51 -3.20
N ILE A 93 -7.01 -5.49 -2.30
CA ILE A 93 -5.92 -6.47 -2.30
C ILE A 93 -6.31 -7.63 -3.21
N CYS A 94 -5.37 -8.09 -4.04
CA CYS A 94 -5.57 -9.24 -4.91
C CYS A 94 -6.06 -10.46 -4.12
N VAL A 95 -7.21 -11.00 -4.53
CA VAL A 95 -7.83 -12.15 -3.87
C VAL A 95 -6.92 -13.38 -3.91
N ASN A 96 -6.12 -13.54 -4.96
CA ASN A 96 -5.17 -14.66 -5.05
C ASN A 96 -4.08 -14.60 -3.97
N ALA A 97 -3.66 -13.39 -3.58
CA ALA A 97 -2.68 -13.21 -2.52
C ALA A 97 -3.22 -13.64 -1.14
N LEU A 98 -4.52 -13.42 -0.90
CA LEU A 98 -5.17 -13.80 0.37
C LEU A 98 -5.73 -15.23 0.38
N LYS A 99 -5.99 -15.80 -0.79
CA LYS A 99 -6.48 -17.19 -0.95
C LYS A 99 -5.37 -18.22 -0.93
N LYS A 100 -4.14 -17.84 -1.29
CA LYS A 100 -2.99 -18.74 -1.25
C LYS A 100 -2.84 -19.25 0.18
N ASP A 101 -2.91 -20.58 0.34
CA ASP A 101 -2.80 -21.30 1.61
C ASP A 101 -3.90 -21.00 2.65
N TRP A 102 -5.01 -20.34 2.25
CA TRP A 102 -6.14 -20.13 3.13
C TRP A 102 -6.84 -21.45 3.47
N ASN A 103 -7.11 -21.66 4.75
CA ASN A 103 -8.05 -22.66 5.21
C ASN A 103 -8.88 -22.09 6.37
N PRO A 104 -10.09 -22.62 6.64
CA PRO A 104 -11.02 -22.03 7.60
C PRO A 104 -10.57 -22.08 9.07
N SER A 105 -9.49 -22.82 9.37
CA SER A 105 -8.88 -22.83 10.70
C SER A 105 -7.89 -21.68 10.90
N LEU A 106 -7.51 -20.99 9.82
CA LEU A 106 -6.69 -19.78 9.86
C LEU A 106 -7.57 -18.59 10.22
N GLY A 107 -7.14 -17.83 11.22
CA GLY A 107 -7.88 -16.67 11.74
C GLY A 107 -7.43 -15.34 11.12
N LEU A 108 -7.97 -14.24 11.65
CA LEU A 108 -7.61 -12.87 11.24
C LEU A 108 -6.10 -12.60 11.39
N ARG A 109 -5.47 -13.16 12.42
CA ARG A 109 -4.02 -13.07 12.66
C ARG A 109 -3.22 -13.48 11.42
N HIS A 110 -3.58 -14.62 10.85
CA HIS A 110 -2.87 -15.16 9.70
C HIS A 110 -3.00 -14.23 8.49
N ILE A 111 -4.21 -13.75 8.19
CA ILE A 111 -4.44 -12.81 7.08
C ILE A 111 -3.64 -11.52 7.23
N LEU A 112 -3.59 -10.96 8.44
CA LEU A 112 -2.83 -9.73 8.69
C LEU A 112 -1.32 -9.94 8.49
N ILE A 113 -0.79 -11.09 8.90
CA ILE A 113 0.61 -11.48 8.66
C ILE A 113 0.86 -11.65 7.16
N VAL A 114 -0.01 -12.36 6.43
CA VAL A 114 0.09 -12.52 4.97
C VAL A 114 0.11 -11.17 4.27
N VAL A 115 -0.74 -10.22 4.68
CA VAL A 115 -0.73 -8.86 4.10
C VAL A 115 0.57 -8.14 4.39
N ARG A 116 1.14 -8.26 5.60
CA ARG A 116 2.46 -7.68 5.92
C ARG A 116 3.57 -8.33 5.10
N CYS A 117 3.56 -9.66 4.94
CA CYS A 117 4.50 -10.39 4.08
C CYS A 117 4.40 -9.96 2.62
N LEU A 118 3.19 -9.67 2.12
CA LEU A 118 2.98 -9.21 0.76
C LEU A 118 3.70 -7.88 0.48
N LEU A 119 3.89 -7.03 1.49
CA LEU A 119 4.67 -5.80 1.38
C LEU A 119 6.19 -6.04 1.27
N ILE A 120 6.66 -7.21 1.70
CA ILE A 120 8.07 -7.63 1.57
C ILE A 120 8.29 -8.25 0.20
N GLU A 121 7.45 -9.23 -0.15
CA GLU A 121 7.56 -10.02 -1.37
C GLU A 121 6.25 -9.96 -2.16
N PRO A 122 6.11 -9.02 -3.11
CA PRO A 122 4.94 -8.95 -3.98
C PRO A 122 4.86 -10.14 -4.94
N PHE A 123 3.64 -10.43 -5.43
CA PHE A 123 3.36 -11.49 -6.40
C PHE A 123 3.14 -10.91 -7.81
N PRO A 124 4.18 -10.76 -8.65
CA PRO A 124 4.06 -10.08 -9.94
C PRO A 124 3.06 -10.73 -10.91
N GLU A 125 2.84 -12.04 -10.82
CA GLU A 125 1.90 -12.79 -11.65
C GLU A 125 0.43 -12.47 -11.37
N SER A 126 0.14 -11.86 -10.22
CA SER A 126 -1.20 -11.46 -9.80
C SER A 126 -1.31 -9.95 -9.55
N ALA A 127 -0.53 -9.16 -10.31
CA ALA A 127 -0.53 -7.71 -10.22
C ALA A 127 -1.89 -7.13 -10.64
N LEU A 128 -2.50 -6.36 -9.74
CA LEU A 128 -3.66 -5.51 -10.03
C LEU A 128 -3.25 -4.11 -10.50
N ASN A 129 -2.05 -3.67 -10.10
CA ASN A 129 -1.42 -2.46 -10.59
C ASN A 129 -0.33 -2.86 -11.59
N GLU A 130 -0.70 -2.85 -12.87
CA GLU A 130 0.18 -3.28 -13.97
C GLU A 130 1.48 -2.48 -14.02
N LEU A 131 1.42 -1.18 -13.76
CA LEU A 131 2.62 -0.33 -13.74
C LEU A 131 3.56 -0.72 -12.59
N ALA A 132 3.03 -0.93 -11.39
CA ALA A 132 3.84 -1.38 -10.25
C ALA A 132 4.43 -2.78 -10.49
N GLY A 133 3.66 -3.71 -11.05
CA GLY A 133 4.14 -5.05 -11.41
C GLY A 133 5.23 -5.02 -12.47
N LYS A 134 5.05 -4.22 -13.52
CA LYS A 134 6.05 -4.04 -14.58
C LYS A 134 7.35 -3.45 -14.03
N LEU A 135 7.26 -2.36 -13.26
CA LEU A 135 8.44 -1.73 -12.66
C LEU A 135 9.14 -2.67 -11.67
N LEU A 136 8.41 -3.46 -10.89
CA LEU A 136 9.02 -4.44 -9.97
C LEU A 136 9.96 -5.38 -10.71
N LEU A 137 9.56 -5.87 -11.89
CA LEU A 137 10.32 -6.84 -12.69
C LEU A 137 11.41 -6.20 -13.55
N GLU A 138 11.13 -5.03 -14.14
CA GLU A 138 12.02 -4.41 -15.14
C GLU A 138 12.97 -3.36 -14.54
N ASN A 139 12.54 -2.65 -13.50
CA ASN A 139 13.29 -1.55 -12.88
C ASN A 139 12.89 -1.34 -11.41
N TYR A 140 13.45 -2.18 -10.54
CA TYR A 140 13.15 -2.16 -9.12
C TYR A 140 13.40 -0.79 -8.47
N GLU A 141 14.45 -0.08 -8.87
CA GLU A 141 14.77 1.24 -8.32
C GLU A 141 13.65 2.26 -8.56
N GLU A 142 13.07 2.26 -9.77
CA GLU A 142 11.96 3.14 -10.10
C GLU A 142 10.67 2.74 -9.40
N TYR A 143 10.40 1.43 -9.29
CA TYR A 143 9.31 0.91 -8.44
C TYR A 143 9.46 1.40 -7.01
N ALA A 144 10.64 1.22 -6.42
CA ALA A 144 10.93 1.58 -5.05
C ALA A 144 10.87 3.10 -4.85
N ARG A 145 11.29 3.90 -5.84
CA ARG A 145 11.16 5.37 -5.82
C ARG A 145 9.70 5.80 -5.75
N HIS A 146 8.83 5.21 -6.58
CA HIS A 146 7.39 5.49 -6.56
C HIS A 146 6.74 5.06 -5.24
N ALA A 147 7.07 3.87 -4.75
CA ALA A 147 6.54 3.35 -3.49
C ALA A 147 6.98 4.21 -2.30
N ARG A 148 8.26 4.55 -2.17
CA ARG A 148 8.77 5.45 -1.11
C ARG A 148 8.10 6.82 -1.14
N LEU A 149 7.89 7.39 -2.33
CA LEU A 149 7.19 8.67 -2.48
C LEU A 149 5.76 8.59 -1.95
N LEU A 150 4.99 7.58 -2.35
CA LEU A 150 3.61 7.42 -1.87
C LEU A 150 3.56 7.13 -0.37
N THR A 151 4.45 6.29 0.14
CA THR A 151 4.61 6.02 1.58
C THR A 151 4.84 7.32 2.35
N GLY A 152 5.78 8.15 1.91
CA GLY A 152 6.12 9.42 2.56
C GLY A 152 5.01 10.47 2.53
N ILE A 153 4.05 10.38 1.62
CA ILE A 153 2.91 11.31 1.52
C ILE A 153 1.70 10.79 2.28
N HIS A 154 1.37 9.50 2.16
CA HIS A 154 0.10 8.96 2.60
C HIS A 154 0.17 8.10 3.87
N ALA A 155 1.32 7.48 4.16
CA ALA A 155 1.48 6.52 5.25
C ALA A 155 2.15 7.13 6.49
N LYS A 156 2.15 8.46 6.64
CA LYS A 156 2.70 9.09 7.85
C LYS A 156 1.78 8.85 9.05
N PRO A 157 2.32 8.43 10.21
CA PRO A 157 1.52 8.31 11.41
C PRO A 157 0.94 9.67 11.77
N LYS A 158 -0.40 9.76 11.86
CA LYS A 158 -1.06 10.99 12.30
C LYS A 158 -0.63 11.28 13.75
N PRO A 159 -0.12 12.47 14.06
CA PRO A 159 0.12 12.84 15.45
C PRO A 159 -1.22 12.80 16.19
N LYS A 160 -1.28 12.02 17.27
CA LYS A 160 -2.44 12.04 18.16
C LYS A 160 -2.47 13.41 18.83
N PHE A 161 -3.33 14.31 18.38
CA PHE A 161 -3.65 15.51 19.15
C PHE A 161 -4.27 15.04 20.47
N LYS A 162 -3.52 15.15 21.56
CA LYS A 162 -4.11 15.09 22.90
C LYS A 162 -5.06 16.28 23.01
N SER A 163 -6.35 16.03 23.20
CA SER A 163 -7.31 17.07 23.60
C SER A 163 -6.88 17.58 24.97
N GLY A 164 -6.12 18.68 24.97
CA GLY A 164 -5.66 19.40 26.15
C GLY A 164 -6.09 20.85 26.00
N ALA A 165 -6.94 21.27 26.93
CA ALA A 165 -7.42 22.62 27.21
C ALA A 165 -6.92 23.76 26.30
N ILE A 166 -7.87 24.37 25.58
CA ILE A 166 -7.74 25.71 25.02
C ILE A 166 -7.47 26.65 26.19
N THR A 167 -6.25 27.18 26.29
CA THR A 167 -6.02 28.44 27.00
C THR A 167 -5.88 29.49 25.91
N GLU A 168 -6.89 30.33 25.79
CA GLU A 168 -6.91 31.42 24.82
C GLU A 168 -5.70 32.32 25.03
N SER A 169 -4.95 32.55 23.96
CA SER A 169 -4.10 33.73 23.82
C SER A 169 -4.44 34.35 22.48
N THR A 170 -5.47 35.18 22.50
CA THR A 170 -5.79 36.12 21.43
C THR A 170 -4.72 37.22 21.46
N THR A 171 -3.77 37.16 20.53
CA THR A 171 -3.00 38.31 20.09
C THR A 171 -3.69 38.87 18.84
N ALA A 172 -4.49 39.93 19.03
CA ALA A 172 -5.04 40.73 17.96
C ALA A 172 -3.90 41.49 17.25
N LEU A 173 -3.80 41.35 15.93
CA LEU A 173 -2.97 42.20 15.08
C LEU A 173 -3.87 43.29 14.50
N ASN A 174 -3.66 44.52 14.96
CA ASN A 174 -4.28 45.72 14.39
C ASN A 174 -3.71 45.98 12.98
N VAL A 175 -4.61 46.15 12.02
CA VAL A 175 -4.38 46.80 10.74
C VAL A 175 -4.51 48.30 10.97
N ASP A 176 -3.49 49.07 10.62
CA ASP A 176 -3.73 50.45 10.17
C ASP A 176 -2.69 50.86 9.13
N GLN A 177 -3.22 51.45 8.05
CA GLN A 177 -2.52 51.98 6.89
C GLN A 177 -1.98 53.38 7.17
N THR A 178 -0.79 53.70 6.67
CA THR A 178 -0.51 55.06 6.14
C THR A 178 0.59 55.06 5.08
N ASN A 179 0.17 55.40 3.86
CA ASN A 179 0.73 56.41 2.95
C ASN A 179 2.17 56.33 2.37
N THR A 180 2.17 56.10 1.05
CA THR A 180 2.80 56.88 -0.05
C THR A 180 4.29 57.25 0.01
N SER A 181 5.06 56.73 -0.97
CA SER A 181 5.75 57.57 -1.97
C SER A 181 6.43 56.72 -3.08
N VAL A 182 5.95 56.94 -4.31
CA VAL A 182 6.65 56.91 -5.61
C VAL A 182 8.19 56.77 -5.61
N LEU A 183 8.71 55.92 -6.52
CA LEU A 183 9.70 56.30 -7.56
C LEU A 183 9.75 55.23 -8.67
N ASN A 184 10.06 55.72 -9.87
CA ASN A 184 9.79 55.16 -11.20
C ASN A 184 11.00 54.42 -11.81
N SER A 185 10.78 53.88 -13.03
CA SER A 185 11.72 53.59 -14.15
C SER A 185 12.53 52.29 -14.13
N ASP A 186 12.86 51.62 -15.24
CA ASP A 186 12.30 51.43 -16.59
C ASP A 186 13.24 50.41 -17.30
N ILE A 187 12.67 49.53 -18.15
CA ILE A 187 13.19 49.00 -19.44
C ILE A 187 14.58 48.30 -19.49
N LYS A 188 14.66 47.07 -20.03
CA LYS A 188 15.21 46.74 -21.38
C LYS A 188 15.54 45.24 -21.62
N THR A 189 14.77 44.65 -22.55
CA THR A 189 15.13 43.84 -23.74
C THR A 189 16.14 42.66 -23.70
N MET A 190 15.69 41.54 -24.31
CA MET A 190 16.35 40.29 -24.80
C MET A 190 17.51 40.51 -25.83
N PRO A 191 18.11 39.52 -26.57
CA PRO A 191 17.79 38.07 -26.77
C PRO A 191 18.98 37.07 -27.04
N SER A 192 18.58 35.85 -27.43
CA SER A 192 19.30 34.85 -28.28
C SER A 192 20.35 33.98 -27.56
N GLY A 193 20.46 32.66 -27.74
CA GLY A 193 19.99 31.73 -28.78
C GLY A 193 21.19 30.88 -29.22
N ALA A 194 21.09 29.55 -29.19
CA ALA A 194 21.91 28.64 -30.00
C ALA A 194 21.44 27.19 -29.84
N ALA A 195 21.00 26.61 -30.95
CA ALA A 195 20.71 25.20 -31.16
C ALA A 195 21.99 24.43 -31.54
N LEU A 196 22.01 23.12 -31.29
CA LEU A 196 22.98 22.17 -31.85
C LEU A 196 22.27 20.87 -32.32
N PRO A 197 22.82 20.17 -33.33
CA PRO A 197 22.08 19.28 -34.25
C PRO A 197 22.08 17.78 -33.84
N PRO A 198 21.29 16.93 -34.51
CA PRO A 198 21.13 15.51 -34.17
C PRO A 198 22.24 14.62 -34.77
N LEU A 199 22.60 13.55 -34.06
CA LEU A 199 23.48 12.49 -34.54
C LEU A 199 22.67 11.27 -34.96
N SER A 200 22.83 10.89 -36.22
CA SER A 200 22.25 9.74 -36.91
C SER A 200 23.04 8.45 -36.63
N LEU A 201 22.36 7.31 -36.52
CA LEU A 201 22.96 5.96 -36.60
C LEU A 201 22.40 5.23 -37.83
N PRO A 202 23.21 4.40 -38.53
CA PRO A 202 22.74 3.67 -39.71
C PRO A 202 22.05 2.35 -39.35
N LEU A 203 21.09 2.00 -40.19
CA LEU A 203 20.40 0.72 -40.29
C LEU A 203 21.31 -0.31 -40.97
N THR A 204 21.40 -1.54 -40.43
CA THR A 204 21.82 -2.71 -41.21
C THR A 204 20.96 -3.92 -40.87
N THR A 205 20.74 -4.70 -41.91
CA THR A 205 19.78 -5.77 -42.19
C THR A 205 20.25 -7.17 -41.80
N GLY A 206 19.29 -8.08 -41.60
CA GLY A 206 19.44 -9.55 -41.73
C GLY A 206 19.74 -10.27 -40.42
N ALA A 207 19.29 -11.49 -40.13
CA ALA A 207 18.52 -12.47 -40.88
C ALA A 207 18.03 -13.57 -39.91
N ARG A 208 17.02 -14.33 -40.36
CA ARG A 208 16.56 -15.64 -39.88
C ARG A 208 17.62 -16.53 -39.20
N GLY A 209 17.19 -17.20 -38.13
CA GLY A 209 17.83 -18.39 -37.58
C GLY A 209 16.89 -19.15 -36.63
N THR A 210 16.25 -20.19 -37.14
CA THR A 210 15.48 -21.21 -36.40
C THR A 210 16.42 -22.04 -35.53
N GLY A 211 16.09 -22.24 -34.26
CA GLY A 211 16.79 -23.17 -33.37
C GLY A 211 15.85 -23.61 -32.25
N GLN A 212 15.28 -24.80 -32.38
CA GLN A 212 14.67 -25.54 -31.29
C GLN A 212 15.79 -25.94 -30.33
N ASP A 213 15.63 -25.65 -29.04
CA ASP A 213 16.35 -26.39 -28.02
C ASP A 213 15.46 -26.61 -26.79
N GLN A 214 15.53 -27.85 -26.29
CA GLN A 214 14.63 -28.44 -25.32
C GLN A 214 14.98 -27.94 -23.92
N ALA A 215 14.03 -27.28 -23.26
CA ALA A 215 14.16 -26.98 -21.84
C ALA A 215 13.62 -28.15 -21.01
N VAL A 216 14.57 -28.79 -20.34
CA VAL A 216 14.43 -29.86 -19.34
C VAL A 216 13.45 -29.48 -18.24
N VAL A 217 12.59 -30.43 -17.89
CA VAL A 217 11.64 -30.37 -16.78
C VAL A 217 12.41 -30.28 -15.46
N GLY A 218 12.54 -29.06 -14.94
CA GLY A 218 13.01 -28.80 -13.59
C GLY A 218 11.84 -28.89 -12.61
N VAL A 219 11.80 -30.00 -11.87
CA VAL A 219 10.92 -30.18 -10.70
C VAL A 219 11.34 -29.15 -9.65
N LEU A 220 10.58 -28.07 -9.51
CA LEU A 220 10.68 -27.19 -8.36
C LEU A 220 9.90 -27.86 -7.22
N THR A 221 10.66 -28.43 -6.30
CA THR A 221 10.17 -28.87 -5.00
C THR A 221 9.54 -27.67 -4.29
N GLU A 222 8.29 -27.81 -3.87
CA GLU A 222 7.57 -26.89 -3.00
C GLU A 222 8.43 -26.57 -1.77
N SER A 223 9.04 -25.39 -1.78
CA SER A 223 9.68 -24.83 -0.59
C SER A 223 8.59 -24.16 0.23
N SER A 224 8.34 -24.74 1.40
CA SER A 224 7.34 -24.32 2.38
C SER A 224 7.47 -22.83 2.66
N ALA A 225 6.41 -22.07 2.39
CA ALA A 225 6.23 -20.67 2.81
C ALA A 225 5.98 -20.56 4.33
N ASN A 226 6.78 -21.27 5.12
CA ASN A 226 6.86 -21.14 6.57
C ASN A 226 8.07 -20.29 7.00
N VAL A 227 8.68 -19.59 6.04
CA VAL A 227 9.60 -18.49 6.35
C VAL A 227 8.72 -17.38 6.90
N LEU A 228 8.67 -17.33 8.23
CA LEU A 228 8.16 -16.20 8.99
C LEU A 228 8.76 -14.92 8.40
N CYS A 229 7.89 -14.10 7.80
CA CYS A 229 7.80 -12.75 8.32
C CYS A 229 7.28 -12.83 9.77
#